data_AF-A0A4R5CPH1-F1
#
_entry.id   AF-A0A4R5CPH1-F1
#
_cell.length_a   1.000
_cell.length_b   1.000
_cell.length_c   1.000
_cell.angle_alpha   90.00
_cell.angle_beta   90.00
_cell.angle_gamma   90.00
#
_symmetry.space_group_name_H-M   'P 1'
#
loop_
_entity.id
_entity.type
_entity.pdbx_description
1 polymer ?
#
loop_
_entity_poly.entity_id
_entity_poly.type
_entity_poly.pdbx_seq_one_letter_code
_entity_poly.pdbx_strand_id
1 'polypeptide(L)'
;MTKTEQAEQQAAQHTIVIPASISMVSLLGSGDELIRVVEASFPDVDIHVRGNQITMTGLPGDMAEAEAAIDEMVAVLRTGQGLTPEAVERTVSMLRSRVSERPADVLTANILSNRGRTIRPKTLNQKRYVDAIDRHTVIFGIGPAGTGKTYLAVAKAVQALQAKQVSRILLTRPAIEAGERLGFLPGTLSEKIDPYLRPLYDALHDMMDPASIPRLMTEGTIEVAPLAYMRGRTLNDAFVILDEAQNTSAEQMKMFLTRLGFGSKVVVTGDVTQVDLPAGTTSGLRVVQDILDGIDDVDFCRLTSHDVVRHRLVGEIVEAYSRYDAAQEAAQGNGRSRVPGRRP
;
A
#
# COMPACT_ATOMS: atom_id res chain seq x y z
N MET A 1 8.04 53.73 26.87
CA MET A 1 7.03 54.51 26.11
C MET A 1 7.77 55.00 24.87
N THR A 2 7.57 54.56 23.64
CA THR A 2 6.42 54.22 22.76
C THR A 2 7.12 53.83 21.44
N LYS A 3 6.72 52.91 20.55
CA LYS A 3 5.43 52.57 19.95
C LYS A 3 5.71 51.31 19.10
N THR A 4 4.86 50.29 19.22
CA THR A 4 4.24 49.61 18.07
C THR A 4 5.13 48.94 17.01
N GLU A 5 5.72 47.78 17.30
CA GLU A 5 6.06 46.75 16.28
C GLU A 5 5.75 45.33 16.80
N GLN A 6 4.60 45.16 17.47
CA GLN A 6 3.90 43.88 17.42
C GLN A 6 2.87 44.03 16.32
N ALA A 7 3.23 43.60 15.11
CA ALA A 7 2.23 43.27 14.12
C ALA A 7 1.42 42.10 14.71
N GLU A 8 0.32 42.43 15.37
CA GLU A 8 -0.78 41.49 15.56
C GLU A 8 -1.11 40.96 14.16
N GLN A 9 -0.69 39.74 13.86
CA GLN A 9 -1.23 39.00 12.73
C GLN A 9 -2.74 38.91 12.99
N GLN A 10 -3.50 39.82 12.40
CA GLN A 10 -4.95 39.79 12.48
C GLN A 10 -5.39 38.42 11.97
N ALA A 11 -5.98 37.63 12.86
CA ALA A 11 -6.60 36.37 12.50
C ALA A 11 -7.58 36.67 11.36
N ALA A 12 -7.28 36.13 10.18
CA ALA A 12 -8.14 36.30 9.03
C ALA A 12 -9.33 35.35 9.20
N GLN A 13 -10.48 35.75 8.67
CA GLN A 13 -11.69 34.94 8.69
C GLN A 13 -12.07 34.61 7.24
N HIS A 14 -12.34 33.34 6.98
CA HIS A 14 -12.77 32.85 5.67
C HIS A 14 -14.00 31.95 5.81
N THR A 15 -14.98 32.08 4.93
CA THR A 15 -16.21 31.29 4.97
C THR A 15 -16.43 30.61 3.64
N ILE A 16 -16.57 29.29 3.68
CA ILE A 16 -16.95 28.46 2.53
C ILE A 16 -18.39 27.99 2.65
N VAL A 17 -19.05 27.85 1.49
CA VAL A 17 -20.43 27.39 1.39
C VAL A 17 -20.45 26.02 0.72
N ILE A 18 -20.89 25.01 1.46
CA ILE A 18 -20.99 23.65 0.95
C ILE A 18 -22.22 23.54 0.03
N PRO A 19 -22.07 22.99 -1.19
CA PRO A 19 -23.20 22.83 -2.10
C PRO A 19 -24.30 21.98 -1.49
N ALA A 20 -25.56 22.36 -1.73
CA ALA A 20 -26.73 21.64 -1.20
C ALA A 20 -26.83 20.17 -1.66
N SER A 21 -26.14 19.79 -2.73
CA SER A 21 -26.03 18.41 -3.20
C SER A 21 -25.19 17.52 -2.27
N ILE A 22 -24.47 18.09 -1.30
CA ILE A 22 -23.62 17.38 -0.36
C ILE A 22 -24.27 17.40 1.02
N SER A 23 -24.44 16.21 1.58
CA SER A 23 -24.94 16.05 2.94
C SER A 23 -23.89 16.55 3.94
N MET A 24 -24.25 17.58 4.73
CA MET A 24 -23.40 18.05 5.84
C MET A 24 -23.15 16.93 6.86
N VAL A 25 -24.12 16.05 7.10
CA VAL A 25 -23.94 14.90 8.00
C VAL A 25 -22.83 13.98 7.48
N SER A 26 -22.75 13.77 6.17
CA SER A 26 -21.72 12.94 5.55
C SER A 26 -20.35 13.62 5.50
N LEU A 27 -20.31 14.96 5.46
CA LEU A 27 -19.08 15.74 5.48
C LEU A 27 -18.48 15.85 6.88
N LEU A 28 -19.32 16.07 7.89
CA LEU A 28 -18.90 16.23 9.29
C LEU A 28 -18.66 14.87 9.98
N GLY A 29 -19.38 13.83 9.57
CA GLY A 29 -19.34 12.51 10.18
C GLY A 29 -20.19 12.40 11.45
N SER A 30 -20.28 11.19 12.01
CA SER A 30 -21.07 10.95 13.21
C SER A 30 -20.42 11.64 14.42
N GLY A 31 -21.16 12.54 15.08
CA GLY A 31 -20.61 13.31 16.20
C GLY A 31 -19.43 14.21 15.81
N ASP A 32 -19.44 14.69 14.57
CA ASP A 32 -18.41 15.59 14.00
C ASP A 32 -17.01 14.96 13.92
N GLU A 33 -16.94 13.63 13.86
CA GLU A 33 -15.67 12.90 13.88
C GLU A 33 -14.73 13.26 12.72
N LEU A 34 -15.25 13.58 11.52
CA LEU A 34 -14.42 13.89 10.35
C LEU A 34 -13.87 15.32 10.42
N ILE A 35 -14.69 16.29 10.86
CA ILE A 35 -14.22 17.67 10.97
C ILE A 35 -13.20 17.81 12.12
N ARG A 36 -13.36 17.05 13.21
CA ARG A 36 -12.37 16.98 14.29
C ARG A 36 -11.01 16.49 13.84
N VAL A 37 -10.95 15.62 12.81
CA VAL A 37 -9.67 15.22 12.21
C VAL A 37 -9.01 16.38 11.48
N VAL A 38 -9.79 17.20 10.79
CA VAL A 38 -9.29 18.42 10.13
C VAL A 38 -8.80 19.41 11.19
N GLU A 39 -9.59 19.68 12.23
CA GLU A 39 -9.19 20.55 13.35
C GLU A 39 -7.91 20.06 14.03
N ALA A 40 -7.81 18.76 14.35
CA ALA A 40 -6.62 18.17 14.95
C ALA A 40 -5.39 18.28 14.03
N SER A 41 -5.59 18.36 12.72
CA SER A 41 -4.51 18.55 11.76
C SER A 41 -4.04 20.00 11.69
N PHE A 42 -4.94 20.97 11.89
CA PHE A 42 -4.67 22.41 11.80
C PHE A 42 -4.98 23.11 13.13
N PRO A 43 -4.16 22.92 14.18
CA PRO A 43 -4.47 23.37 15.54
C PRO A 43 -4.57 24.90 15.68
N ASP A 44 -4.01 25.66 14.74
CA ASP A 44 -4.05 27.13 14.70
C ASP A 44 -5.25 27.69 13.91
N VAL A 45 -6.15 26.82 13.43
CA VAL A 45 -7.38 27.18 12.72
C VAL A 45 -8.60 26.81 13.55
N ASP A 46 -9.39 27.81 13.92
CA ASP A 46 -10.70 27.61 14.55
C ASP A 46 -11.76 27.38 13.45
N ILE A 47 -12.46 26.25 13.51
CA ILE A 47 -13.45 25.83 12.50
C ILE A 47 -14.84 25.84 13.14
N HIS A 48 -15.75 26.64 12.57
CA HIS A 48 -17.14 26.73 13.02
C HIS A 48 -18.11 26.36 11.90
N VAL A 49 -19.04 25.45 12.18
CA VAL A 49 -20.02 24.97 11.21
C VAL A 49 -21.43 25.47 11.58
N ARG A 50 -22.10 26.12 10.63
CA ARG A 50 -23.48 26.58 10.78
C ARG A 50 -24.29 26.34 9.50
N GLY A 51 -25.24 25.41 9.56
CA GLY A 51 -26.01 25.01 8.38
C GLY A 51 -25.08 24.37 7.34
N ASN A 52 -25.01 24.94 6.14
CA ASN A 52 -24.09 24.52 5.09
C ASN A 52 -22.87 25.46 4.95
N GLN A 53 -22.63 26.33 5.93
CA GLN A 53 -21.48 27.22 5.93
C GLN A 53 -20.43 26.73 6.93
N ILE A 54 -19.18 26.71 6.50
CA ILE A 54 -18.02 26.44 7.36
C ILE A 54 -17.18 27.71 7.39
N THR A 55 -16.94 28.23 8.59
CA THR A 55 -16.16 29.45 8.83
C THR A 55 -14.86 29.06 9.51
N MET A 56 -13.74 29.51 8.97
CA MET A 56 -12.40 29.27 9.46
C MET A 56 -11.80 30.59 9.94
N THR A 57 -11.13 30.58 11.08
CA THR A 57 -10.41 31.75 11.62
C THR A 57 -9.00 31.33 12.03
N GLY A 58 -7.99 32.02 11.53
CA GLY A 58 -6.59 31.67 11.81
C GLY A 58 -5.60 32.30 10.86
N LEU A 59 -4.44 31.66 10.70
CA LEU A 59 -3.42 32.08 9.74
C LEU A 59 -3.89 31.79 8.30
N PRO A 60 -3.73 32.73 7.35
CA PRO A 60 -4.20 32.54 5.97
C PRO A 60 -3.68 31.28 5.27
N GLY A 61 -2.44 30.86 5.56
CA GLY A 61 -1.85 29.64 5.00
C GLY A 61 -2.53 28.38 5.51
N ASP A 62 -2.70 28.26 6.82
CA ASP A 62 -3.31 27.08 7.44
C ASP A 62 -4.80 26.98 7.10
N MET A 63 -5.50 28.12 7.02
CA MET A 63 -6.89 28.17 6.56
C MET A 63 -7.03 27.69 5.11
N ALA A 64 -6.10 28.08 4.23
CA ALA A 64 -6.13 27.63 2.83
C ALA A 64 -5.87 26.12 2.72
N GLU A 65 -5.00 25.55 3.55
CA GLU A 65 -4.79 24.10 3.60
C GLU A 65 -5.99 23.35 4.19
N ALA A 66 -6.64 23.89 5.22
CA ALA A 66 -7.86 23.35 5.80
C ALA A 66 -9.03 23.39 4.79
N GLU A 67 -9.20 24.50 4.07
CA GLU A 67 -10.16 24.64 2.98
C GLU A 67 -9.92 23.60 1.89
N ALA A 68 -8.67 23.45 1.44
CA ALA A 68 -8.31 22.46 0.43
C ALA A 68 -8.64 21.02 0.89
N ALA A 69 -8.44 20.70 2.18
CA ALA A 69 -8.82 19.41 2.73
C ALA A 69 -10.34 19.19 2.67
N ILE A 70 -11.14 20.20 3.02
CA ILE A 70 -12.61 20.14 2.96
C ILE A 70 -13.09 20.02 1.50
N ASP A 71 -12.47 20.74 0.57
CA ASP A 71 -12.80 20.66 -0.86
C ASP A 71 -12.53 19.27 -1.44
N GLU A 72 -11.43 18.63 -1.05
CA GLU A 72 -11.12 17.25 -1.43
C GLU A 72 -12.10 16.25 -0.78
N MET A 73 -12.49 16.46 0.48
CA MET A 73 -13.56 15.67 1.11
C MET A 73 -14.88 15.78 0.34
N VAL A 74 -15.27 17.00 -0.05
CA VAL A 74 -16.46 17.25 -0.88
C VAL A 74 -16.33 16.56 -2.23
N ALA A 75 -15.16 16.60 -2.87
CA ALA A 75 -14.91 15.93 -4.15
C ALA A 75 -15.08 14.41 -4.04
N VAL A 76 -14.59 13.78 -2.96
CA VAL A 76 -14.81 12.35 -2.71
C VAL A 76 -16.30 12.05 -2.53
N LEU A 77 -17.01 12.82 -1.70
CA LEU A 77 -18.45 12.63 -1.46
C LEU A 77 -19.30 12.78 -2.73
N ARG A 78 -18.91 13.66 -3.66
CA ARG A 78 -19.59 13.82 -4.97
C ARG A 78 -19.58 12.55 -5.81
N THR A 79 -18.61 11.66 -5.61
CA THR A 79 -18.57 10.35 -6.31
C THR A 79 -19.51 9.31 -5.70
N GLY A 80 -20.26 9.67 -4.65
CA GLY A 80 -21.13 8.76 -3.89
C GLY A 80 -20.37 7.88 -2.90
N GLN A 81 -19.07 8.09 -2.75
CA GLN A 81 -18.23 7.35 -1.81
C GLN A 81 -18.29 7.98 -0.42
N GLY A 82 -18.33 7.15 0.61
CA GLY A 82 -18.23 7.60 2.00
C GLY A 82 -16.81 8.03 2.38
N LEU A 83 -16.72 8.87 3.41
CA LEU A 83 -15.48 9.27 4.07
C LEU A 83 -15.34 8.55 5.41
N THR A 84 -14.09 8.30 5.80
CA THR A 84 -13.73 7.80 7.13
C THR A 84 -12.69 8.74 7.74
N PRO A 85 -12.52 8.78 9.07
CA PRO A 85 -11.48 9.58 9.72
C PRO A 85 -10.09 9.35 9.11
N GLU A 86 -9.75 8.09 8.87
CA GLU A 86 -8.50 7.67 8.24
C GLU A 86 -8.35 8.19 6.80
N ALA A 87 -9.45 8.34 6.04
CA ALA A 87 -9.41 8.90 4.70
C ALA A 87 -9.11 10.41 4.76
N VAL A 88 -9.69 11.12 5.75
CA VAL A 88 -9.44 12.55 5.97
C VAL A 88 -7.98 12.79 6.38
N GLU A 89 -7.44 12.02 7.33
CA GLU A 89 -6.03 12.09 7.72
C GLU A 89 -5.09 11.92 6.52
N ARG A 90 -5.42 11.00 5.61
CA ARG A 90 -4.64 10.78 4.38
C ARG A 90 -4.77 11.93 3.40
N THR A 91 -5.96 12.49 3.22
CA THR A 91 -6.17 13.68 2.39
C THR A 91 -5.27 14.82 2.86
N VAL A 92 -5.25 15.11 4.15
CA VAL A 92 -4.37 16.14 4.72
C VAL A 92 -2.89 15.82 4.48
N SER A 93 -2.47 14.58 4.71
CA SER A 93 -1.08 14.14 4.47
C SER A 93 -0.65 14.30 3.00
N MET A 94 -1.55 13.97 2.06
CA MET A 94 -1.31 14.16 0.62
C MET A 94 -1.21 15.64 0.23
N LEU A 95 -2.05 16.51 0.80
CA LEU A 95 -1.99 17.95 0.54
C LEU A 95 -0.66 18.56 1.01
N ARG A 96 -0.20 18.18 2.21
CA ARG A 96 1.08 18.64 2.77
C ARG A 96 2.30 18.22 1.96
N SER A 97 2.23 17.06 1.30
CA SER A 97 3.31 16.59 0.43
C SER A 97 3.34 17.30 -0.94
N ARG A 98 2.41 18.23 -1.22
CA ARG A 98 2.36 19.10 -2.42
C ARG A 98 2.51 18.32 -3.73
N VAL A 99 1.81 17.21 -3.81
CA VAL A 99 1.86 16.31 -4.97
C VAL A 99 0.96 16.83 -6.09
N SER A 100 1.33 16.58 -7.35
CA SER A 100 0.53 16.91 -8.54
C SER A 100 -0.82 16.19 -8.64
N GLU A 101 -1.02 15.06 -7.98
CA GLU A 101 -2.26 14.27 -8.06
C GLU A 101 -3.19 14.65 -6.90
N ARG A 102 -4.49 14.82 -7.19
CA ARG A 102 -5.47 15.22 -6.18
C ARG A 102 -5.83 14.05 -5.26
N PRO A 103 -5.97 14.27 -3.94
CA PRO A 103 -6.40 13.24 -2.99
C PRO A 103 -7.69 12.53 -3.39
N ALA A 104 -8.68 13.26 -3.92
CA ALA A 104 -9.94 12.67 -4.37
C ALA A 104 -9.73 11.67 -5.52
N ASP A 105 -8.81 11.93 -6.45
CA ASP A 105 -8.51 11.00 -7.56
C ASP A 105 -7.90 9.68 -7.05
N VAL A 106 -7.09 9.76 -5.98
CA VAL A 106 -6.53 8.58 -5.30
C VAL A 106 -7.63 7.81 -4.58
N LEU A 107 -8.41 8.50 -3.74
CA LEU A 107 -9.41 7.87 -2.90
C LEU A 107 -10.59 7.34 -3.69
N THR A 108 -10.80 7.79 -4.93
CA THR A 108 -11.94 7.35 -5.75
C THR A 108 -11.58 6.28 -6.79
N ALA A 109 -10.29 5.93 -6.94
CA ALA A 109 -9.77 4.93 -7.88
C ALA A 109 -10.13 3.48 -7.47
N ASN A 110 -11.42 3.12 -7.56
CA ASN A 110 -11.90 1.79 -7.20
C ASN A 110 -11.36 0.72 -8.17
N ILE A 111 -10.81 -0.35 -7.61
CA ILE A 111 -10.34 -1.51 -8.38
C ILE A 111 -11.43 -2.57 -8.40
N LEU A 112 -11.89 -2.98 -7.22
CA LEU A 112 -12.92 -4.00 -7.05
C LEU A 112 -13.87 -3.59 -5.93
N SER A 113 -15.12 -3.98 -6.06
CA SER A 113 -16.10 -3.95 -4.97
C SER A 113 -16.71 -5.34 -4.84
N ASN A 114 -16.51 -5.97 -3.69
CA ASN A 114 -17.06 -7.29 -3.39
C ASN A 114 -17.71 -7.26 -1.99
N ARG A 115 -18.98 -7.67 -1.88
CA ARG A 115 -19.72 -7.73 -0.60
C ARG A 115 -19.65 -6.45 0.25
N GLY A 116 -19.72 -5.29 -0.41
CA GLY A 116 -19.63 -3.98 0.26
C GLY A 116 -18.22 -3.55 0.68
N ARG A 117 -17.19 -4.39 0.49
CA ARG A 117 -15.78 -4.00 0.65
C ARG A 117 -15.25 -3.52 -0.69
N THR A 118 -14.71 -2.30 -0.70
CA THR A 118 -14.09 -1.72 -1.90
C THR A 118 -12.58 -1.70 -1.73
N ILE A 119 -11.89 -2.30 -2.70
CA ILE A 119 -10.45 -2.36 -2.78
C ILE A 119 -9.99 -1.25 -3.72
N ARG A 120 -9.15 -0.36 -3.20
CA ARG A 120 -8.68 0.85 -3.87
C ARG A 120 -7.31 1.24 -3.31
N PRO A 121 -6.47 1.98 -4.07
CA PRO A 121 -5.29 2.59 -3.49
C PRO A 121 -5.71 3.61 -2.44
N LYS A 122 -4.88 3.74 -1.41
CA LYS A 122 -5.10 4.61 -0.26
C LYS A 122 -4.00 5.65 -0.12
N THR A 123 -2.88 5.45 -0.80
CA THR A 123 -1.77 6.39 -0.88
C THR A 123 -1.45 6.70 -2.33
N LEU A 124 -0.71 7.79 -2.54
CA LEU A 124 -0.27 8.18 -3.86
C LEU A 124 0.57 7.11 -4.56
N ASN A 125 1.59 6.55 -3.90
CA ASN A 125 2.45 5.56 -4.56
C ASN A 125 1.67 4.27 -4.84
N GLN A 126 0.67 3.93 -4.02
CA GLN A 126 -0.26 2.84 -4.35
C GLN A 126 -1.07 3.14 -5.61
N LYS A 127 -1.55 4.38 -5.81
CA LYS A 127 -2.24 4.77 -7.04
C LYS A 127 -1.32 4.67 -8.24
N ARG A 128 -0.12 5.26 -8.16
CA ARG A 128 0.89 5.18 -9.22
C ARG A 128 1.23 3.74 -9.58
N TYR A 129 1.35 2.87 -8.59
CA TYR A 129 1.55 1.44 -8.79
C TYR A 129 0.39 0.78 -9.52
N VAL A 130 -0.85 1.06 -9.12
CA VAL A 130 -2.05 0.55 -9.81
C VAL A 130 -2.14 1.05 -11.25
N ASP A 131 -1.87 2.33 -11.49
CA ASP A 131 -1.87 2.93 -12.84
C ASP A 131 -0.72 2.38 -13.69
N ALA A 132 0.43 2.07 -13.08
CA ALA A 132 1.54 1.41 -13.76
C ALA A 132 1.17 -0.01 -14.17
N ILE A 133 0.44 -0.74 -13.32
CA ILE A 133 -0.11 -2.06 -13.67
C ILE A 133 -1.00 -1.96 -14.90
N ASP A 134 -1.79 -0.89 -15.08
CA ASP A 134 -2.61 -0.74 -16.29
C ASP A 134 -1.78 -0.47 -17.54
N ARG A 135 -0.76 0.38 -17.42
CA ARG A 135 0.00 0.91 -18.57
C ARG A 135 1.11 0.02 -19.09
N HIS A 136 1.70 -0.83 -18.25
CA HIS A 136 2.88 -1.61 -18.60
C HIS A 136 2.63 -3.12 -18.63
N THR A 137 3.40 -3.87 -19.40
CA THR A 137 3.30 -5.34 -19.44
C THR A 137 3.98 -6.00 -18.24
N VAL A 138 5.12 -5.47 -17.79
CA VAL A 138 5.86 -5.99 -16.63
C VAL A 138 6.02 -4.90 -15.58
N ILE A 139 5.53 -5.15 -14.37
CA ILE A 139 5.62 -4.19 -13.27
C ILE A 139 6.31 -4.81 -12.07
N PHE A 140 7.25 -4.08 -11.48
CA PHE A 140 7.89 -4.44 -10.21
C PHE A 140 7.33 -3.54 -9.09
N GLY A 141 6.56 -4.12 -8.18
CA GLY A 141 6.11 -3.48 -6.95
C GLY A 141 7.07 -3.75 -5.80
N ILE A 142 7.96 -2.82 -5.51
CA ILE A 142 9.02 -2.99 -4.52
C ILE A 142 8.74 -2.12 -3.30
N GLY A 143 8.66 -2.72 -2.12
CA GLY A 143 8.55 -1.95 -0.88
C GLY A 143 8.22 -2.78 0.37
N PRO A 144 8.12 -2.12 1.53
CA PRO A 144 7.92 -2.79 2.81
C PRO A 144 6.66 -3.66 2.91
N ALA A 145 6.63 -4.56 3.90
CA ALA A 145 5.44 -5.33 4.23
C ALA A 145 4.27 -4.43 4.69
N GLY A 146 3.06 -4.68 4.18
CA GLY A 146 1.86 -3.90 4.51
C GLY A 146 1.64 -2.65 3.64
N THR A 147 2.49 -2.41 2.63
CA THR A 147 2.28 -1.34 1.63
C THR A 147 1.21 -1.66 0.58
N GLY A 148 0.67 -2.89 0.59
CA GLY A 148 -0.39 -3.32 -0.32
C GLY A 148 0.08 -3.82 -1.70
N LYS A 149 1.40 -3.91 -1.97
CA LYS A 149 1.95 -4.37 -3.27
C LYS A 149 1.28 -5.62 -3.83
N THR A 150 1.26 -6.71 -3.08
CA THR A 150 0.70 -7.99 -3.52
C THR A 150 -0.83 -7.92 -3.55
N TYR A 151 -1.44 -7.32 -2.53
CA TYR A 151 -2.90 -7.21 -2.42
C TYR A 151 -3.53 -6.42 -3.58
N LEU A 152 -2.95 -5.26 -3.93
CA LEU A 152 -3.42 -4.45 -5.06
C LEU A 152 -3.15 -5.13 -6.40
N ALA A 153 -2.04 -5.88 -6.54
CA ALA A 153 -1.78 -6.67 -7.74
C ALA A 153 -2.82 -7.77 -7.95
N VAL A 154 -3.17 -8.53 -6.90
CA VAL A 154 -4.20 -9.57 -6.99
C VAL A 154 -5.56 -8.93 -7.30
N ALA A 155 -5.87 -7.76 -6.74
CA ALA A 155 -7.09 -7.03 -7.08
C ALA A 155 -7.15 -6.65 -8.57
N LYS A 156 -6.04 -6.20 -9.16
CA LYS A 156 -5.96 -5.92 -10.59
C LYS A 156 -6.04 -7.19 -11.45
N ALA A 157 -5.47 -8.30 -10.99
CA ALA A 157 -5.60 -9.59 -11.67
C ALA A 157 -7.06 -10.06 -11.73
N VAL A 158 -7.76 -9.99 -10.59
CA VAL A 158 -9.18 -10.36 -10.50
C VAL A 158 -10.04 -9.42 -11.34
N GLN A 159 -9.77 -8.12 -11.33
CA GLN A 159 -10.45 -7.15 -12.20
C GLN A 159 -10.26 -7.50 -13.68
N ALA A 160 -9.03 -7.78 -14.11
CA ALA A 160 -8.72 -8.14 -15.50
C ALA A 160 -9.43 -9.44 -15.92
N LEU A 161 -9.48 -10.44 -15.04
CA LEU A 161 -10.19 -11.70 -15.29
C LEU A 161 -11.71 -11.47 -15.44
N GLN A 162 -12.32 -10.70 -14.52
CA GLN A 162 -13.76 -10.39 -14.58
C GLN A 162 -14.12 -9.56 -15.83
N ALA A 163 -13.22 -8.66 -16.24
CA ALA A 163 -13.34 -7.88 -17.46
C ALA A 163 -13.00 -8.68 -18.75
N LYS A 164 -12.64 -9.97 -18.62
CA LYS A 164 -12.23 -10.86 -19.73
C LYS A 164 -11.05 -10.31 -20.55
N GLN A 165 -10.18 -9.52 -19.91
CA GLN A 165 -8.94 -9.03 -20.51
C GLN A 165 -7.85 -10.10 -20.51
N VAL A 166 -7.96 -11.05 -19.59
CA VAL A 166 -7.16 -12.28 -19.51
C VAL A 166 -8.08 -13.46 -19.28
N SER A 167 -7.68 -14.66 -19.69
CA SER A 167 -8.45 -15.89 -19.42
C SER A 167 -8.07 -16.58 -18.12
N ARG A 168 -6.91 -16.26 -17.52
CA ARG A 168 -6.44 -16.90 -16.29
C ARG A 168 -5.58 -16.00 -15.41
N ILE A 169 -5.56 -16.34 -14.11
CA ILE A 169 -4.68 -15.74 -13.10
C ILE A 169 -3.71 -16.81 -12.60
N LEU A 170 -2.43 -16.46 -12.53
CA LEU A 170 -1.37 -17.32 -12.03
C LEU A 170 -0.66 -16.61 -10.86
N LEU A 171 -0.82 -17.11 -9.64
CA LEU A 171 -0.15 -16.58 -8.46
C LEU A 171 0.99 -17.53 -8.07
N THR A 172 2.20 -17.00 -7.96
CA THR A 172 3.37 -17.81 -7.65
C THR A 172 4.26 -17.14 -6.62
N ARG A 173 4.97 -17.99 -5.85
CA ARG A 173 5.90 -17.58 -4.80
C ARG A 173 7.11 -18.53 -4.83
N PRO A 174 8.35 -18.05 -4.62
CA PRO A 174 9.50 -18.93 -4.47
C PRO A 174 9.35 -19.75 -3.18
N ALA A 175 9.72 -21.03 -3.24
CA ALA A 175 9.83 -21.83 -2.04
C ALA A 175 11.12 -21.43 -1.31
N ILE A 176 10.99 -21.08 -0.03
CA ILE A 176 12.11 -20.66 0.81
C ILE A 176 12.20 -21.65 1.96
N GLU A 177 13.39 -22.21 2.17
CA GLU A 177 13.69 -23.01 3.35
C GLU A 177 13.99 -22.09 4.53
N ALA A 178 12.97 -21.37 5.02
CA ALA A 178 13.11 -20.48 6.15
C ALA A 178 13.12 -21.30 7.47
N GLY A 179 14.32 -21.58 7.98
CA GLY A 179 14.55 -22.09 9.34
C GLY A 179 14.46 -23.61 9.51
N GLU A 180 13.43 -24.27 8.95
CA GLU A 180 13.34 -25.74 8.88
C GLU A 180 13.55 -26.19 7.44
N ARG A 181 14.42 -27.19 7.20
CA ARG A 181 14.52 -27.78 5.85
C ARG A 181 13.12 -28.30 5.49
N LEU A 182 12.62 -28.00 4.29
CA LEU A 182 11.31 -28.46 3.81
C LEU A 182 11.11 -29.98 4.05
N GLY A 183 12.21 -30.74 4.11
CA GLY A 183 12.24 -32.15 4.51
C GLY A 183 11.62 -32.52 5.87
N PHE A 184 11.50 -31.62 6.86
CA PHE A 184 11.09 -31.95 8.24
C PHE A 184 9.58 -31.92 8.52
N LEU A 185 8.79 -31.18 7.74
CA LEU A 185 7.33 -31.22 7.88
C LEU A 185 6.82 -32.61 7.43
N PRO A 186 5.94 -33.31 8.18
CA PRO A 186 5.33 -34.55 7.70
C PRO A 186 4.33 -34.24 6.56
N GLY A 187 4.18 -35.16 5.61
CA GLY A 187 3.23 -35.01 4.49
C GLY A 187 3.86 -34.93 3.10
N THR A 188 3.01 -34.74 2.09
CA THR A 188 3.37 -34.59 0.68
C THR A 188 4.08 -33.26 0.43
N LEU A 189 4.85 -33.15 -0.66
CA LEU A 189 5.52 -31.88 -1.03
C LEU A 189 4.55 -30.69 -1.13
N SER A 190 3.31 -30.95 -1.59
CA SER A 190 2.27 -29.93 -1.67
C SER A 190 1.82 -29.44 -0.29
N GLU A 191 1.59 -30.34 0.68
CA GLU A 191 1.20 -29.99 2.06
C GLU A 191 2.27 -29.15 2.77
N LYS A 192 3.54 -29.32 2.40
CA LYS A 192 4.67 -28.57 2.94
C LYS A 192 4.77 -27.14 2.40
N ILE A 193 4.30 -26.92 1.17
CA ILE A 193 4.38 -25.62 0.49
C ILE A 193 3.11 -24.79 0.75
N ASP A 194 1.97 -25.44 1.03
CA ASP A 194 0.67 -24.79 1.27
C ASP A 194 0.72 -23.61 2.25
N PRO A 195 1.41 -23.69 3.42
CA PRO A 195 1.47 -22.57 4.36
C PRO A 195 2.07 -21.28 3.75
N TYR A 196 3.03 -21.41 2.82
CA TYR A 196 3.67 -20.27 2.15
C TYR A 196 2.77 -19.62 1.10
N LEU A 197 1.83 -20.39 0.54
CA LEU A 197 0.88 -19.92 -0.47
C LEU A 197 -0.41 -19.38 0.16
N ARG A 198 -0.70 -19.70 1.43
CA ARG A 198 -1.91 -19.26 2.15
C ARG A 198 -2.24 -17.77 2.04
N PRO A 199 -1.28 -16.82 2.17
CA PRO A 199 -1.59 -15.39 2.01
C PRO A 199 -2.17 -15.02 0.64
N LEU A 200 -1.82 -15.77 -0.42
CA LEU A 200 -2.37 -15.57 -1.76
C LEU A 200 -3.82 -16.07 -1.86
N TYR A 201 -4.13 -17.19 -1.19
CA TYR A 201 -5.51 -17.68 -1.06
C TYR A 201 -6.40 -16.71 -0.27
N ASP A 202 -5.88 -16.19 0.85
CA ASP A 202 -6.61 -15.22 1.69
C ASP A 202 -6.94 -13.95 0.89
N ALA A 203 -6.00 -13.46 0.07
CA ALA A 203 -6.24 -12.31 -0.81
C ALA A 203 -7.34 -12.57 -1.85
N LEU A 204 -7.40 -13.77 -2.43
CA LEU A 204 -8.48 -14.14 -3.36
C LEU A 204 -9.85 -14.20 -2.66
N HIS A 205 -9.91 -14.72 -1.43
CA HIS A 205 -11.14 -14.79 -0.64
C HIS A 205 -11.72 -13.41 -0.30
N ASP A 206 -10.87 -12.39 -0.16
CA ASP A 206 -11.30 -11.01 0.01
C ASP A 206 -11.94 -10.43 -1.28
N MET A 207 -11.48 -10.87 -2.44
CA MET A 207 -11.78 -10.25 -3.74
C MET A 207 -12.89 -10.96 -4.52
N MET A 208 -13.14 -12.23 -4.22
CA MET A 208 -14.06 -13.09 -4.96
C MET A 208 -15.07 -13.75 -4.03
N ASP A 209 -16.13 -14.33 -4.60
CA ASP A 209 -17.03 -15.18 -3.82
C ASP A 209 -16.27 -16.46 -3.41
N PRO A 210 -16.13 -16.79 -2.10
CA PRO A 210 -15.50 -18.02 -1.64
C PRO A 210 -16.06 -19.30 -2.29
N ALA A 211 -17.34 -19.32 -2.68
CA ALA A 211 -17.92 -20.47 -3.36
C ALA A 211 -17.39 -20.66 -4.80
N SER A 212 -16.92 -19.58 -5.44
CA SER A 212 -16.42 -19.60 -6.82
C SER A 212 -14.95 -20.03 -6.92
N ILE A 213 -14.14 -19.76 -5.90
CA ILE A 213 -12.69 -19.99 -5.91
C ILE A 213 -12.35 -21.46 -6.16
N PRO A 214 -12.92 -22.45 -5.44
CA PRO A 214 -12.61 -23.87 -5.68
C PRO A 214 -12.90 -24.32 -7.12
N ARG A 215 -13.98 -23.81 -7.72
CA ARG A 215 -14.34 -24.11 -9.11
C ARG A 215 -13.30 -23.55 -10.08
N LEU A 216 -12.94 -22.28 -9.94
CA LEU A 216 -11.95 -21.62 -10.81
C LEU A 216 -10.56 -22.23 -10.67
N MET A 217 -10.19 -22.69 -9.47
CA MET A 217 -8.96 -23.43 -9.23
C MET A 217 -8.96 -24.79 -9.94
N THR A 218 -10.07 -25.53 -9.85
CA THR A 218 -10.22 -26.85 -10.49
C THR A 218 -10.20 -26.75 -12.02
N GLU A 219 -10.79 -25.68 -12.56
CA GLU A 219 -10.79 -25.38 -14.01
C GLU A 219 -9.44 -24.85 -14.51
N GLY A 220 -8.50 -24.51 -13.61
CA GLY A 220 -7.21 -23.91 -13.96
C GLY A 220 -7.31 -22.44 -14.41
N THR A 221 -8.46 -21.80 -14.20
CA THR A 221 -8.66 -20.36 -14.43
C THR A 221 -7.89 -19.54 -13.41
N ILE A 222 -7.81 -20.01 -12.17
CA ILE A 222 -6.90 -19.49 -11.15
C ILE A 222 -5.96 -20.61 -10.76
N GLU A 223 -4.67 -20.32 -10.69
CA GLU A 223 -3.67 -21.30 -10.26
C GLU A 223 -2.75 -20.63 -9.24
N VAL A 224 -2.61 -21.25 -8.08
CA VAL A 224 -1.67 -20.83 -7.03
C VAL A 224 -0.62 -21.92 -6.89
N ALA A 225 0.62 -21.63 -7.31
CA ALA A 225 1.65 -22.66 -7.46
C ALA A 225 3.07 -22.13 -7.14
N PRO A 226 3.99 -22.98 -6.66
CA PRO A 226 5.36 -22.57 -6.42
C PRO A 226 6.11 -22.23 -7.72
N LEU A 227 7.09 -21.32 -7.62
CA LEU A 227 7.83 -20.79 -8.78
C LEU A 227 8.46 -21.88 -9.69
N ALA A 228 8.83 -23.02 -9.11
CA ALA A 228 9.40 -24.14 -9.86
C ALA A 228 8.47 -24.67 -10.97
N TYR A 229 7.16 -24.53 -10.80
CA TYR A 229 6.14 -24.99 -11.75
C TYR A 229 6.06 -24.11 -13.00
N MET A 230 6.76 -22.97 -13.00
CA MET A 230 6.82 -22.06 -14.15
C MET A 230 7.78 -22.54 -15.24
N ARG A 231 8.69 -23.46 -14.90
CA ARG A 231 9.72 -23.95 -15.82
C ARG A 231 9.10 -24.60 -17.05
N GLY A 232 9.55 -24.18 -18.24
CA GLY A 232 9.09 -24.74 -19.51
C GLY A 232 7.70 -24.30 -19.96
N ARG A 233 7.03 -23.40 -19.22
CA ARG A 233 5.73 -22.86 -19.62
C ARG A 233 5.88 -21.65 -20.54
N THR A 234 4.84 -21.40 -21.32
CA THR A 234 4.58 -20.10 -21.95
C THR A 234 3.24 -19.61 -21.45
N LEU A 235 3.24 -18.43 -20.85
CA LEU A 235 2.09 -17.87 -20.16
C LEU A 235 1.41 -16.89 -21.09
N ASN A 236 0.58 -17.39 -22.02
CA ASN A 236 -0.30 -16.56 -22.85
C ASN A 236 -1.61 -16.25 -22.11
N ASP A 237 -2.21 -15.11 -22.46
CA ASP A 237 -3.52 -14.63 -22.02
C ASP A 237 -3.75 -14.74 -20.51
N ALA A 238 -2.71 -14.37 -19.74
CA ALA A 238 -2.63 -14.59 -18.30
C ALA A 238 -2.22 -13.33 -17.53
N PHE A 239 -2.81 -13.13 -16.36
CA PHE A 239 -2.28 -12.22 -15.36
C PHE A 239 -1.44 -13.02 -14.36
N VAL A 240 -0.13 -12.74 -14.32
CA VAL A 240 0.84 -13.52 -13.57
C VAL A 240 1.43 -12.67 -12.46
N ILE A 241 1.40 -13.16 -11.22
CA ILE A 241 1.97 -12.48 -10.05
C ILE A 241 3.06 -13.35 -9.44
N LEU A 242 4.29 -12.84 -9.36
CA LEU A 242 5.37 -13.42 -8.57
C LEU A 242 5.52 -12.65 -7.27
N ASP A 243 5.09 -13.24 -6.16
CA ASP A 243 5.20 -12.67 -4.82
C ASP A 243 6.48 -13.10 -4.10
N GLU A 244 6.91 -12.28 -3.14
CA GLU A 244 8.20 -12.40 -2.43
C GLU A 244 9.41 -12.58 -3.35
N ALA A 245 9.45 -11.82 -4.45
CA ALA A 245 10.46 -11.94 -5.47
C ALA A 245 11.89 -11.67 -4.98
N GLN A 246 12.05 -11.01 -3.82
CA GLN A 246 13.37 -10.84 -3.20
C GLN A 246 14.05 -12.17 -2.86
N ASN A 247 13.25 -13.24 -2.74
CA ASN A 247 13.69 -14.59 -2.43
C ASN A 247 13.89 -15.46 -3.69
N THR A 248 14.12 -14.82 -4.83
CA THR A 248 14.54 -15.48 -6.07
C THR A 248 16.03 -15.25 -6.32
N SER A 249 16.70 -16.21 -6.97
CA SER A 249 18.01 -15.96 -7.60
C SER A 249 17.85 -15.21 -8.94
N ALA A 250 18.94 -14.65 -9.45
CA ALA A 250 18.94 -14.03 -10.79
C ALA A 250 18.51 -15.00 -11.90
N GLU A 251 18.91 -16.27 -11.79
CA GLU A 251 18.52 -17.32 -12.73
C GLU A 251 17.02 -17.63 -12.68
N GLN A 252 16.44 -17.68 -11.46
CA GLN A 252 15.01 -17.89 -11.28
C GLN A 252 14.19 -16.72 -11.79
N MET A 253 14.63 -15.48 -11.54
CA MET A 253 14.01 -14.27 -12.07
C MET A 253 14.03 -14.28 -13.61
N LYS A 254 15.18 -14.56 -14.23
CA LYS A 254 15.30 -14.70 -15.69
C LYS A 254 14.41 -15.83 -16.24
N MET A 255 14.40 -16.99 -15.56
CA MET A 255 13.55 -18.12 -15.93
C MET A 255 12.07 -17.70 -15.95
N PHE A 256 11.62 -16.99 -14.91
CA PHE A 256 10.25 -16.53 -14.76
C PHE A 256 9.85 -15.49 -15.81
N LEU A 257 10.63 -14.41 -15.96
CA LEU A 257 10.31 -13.31 -16.89
C LEU A 257 10.27 -13.80 -18.34
N THR A 258 11.12 -14.77 -18.71
CA THR A 258 11.10 -15.37 -20.05
C THR A 258 9.94 -16.35 -20.28
N ARG A 259 9.03 -16.55 -19.32
CA ARG A 259 7.79 -17.31 -19.53
C ARG A 259 6.64 -16.43 -20.06
N LEU A 260 6.80 -15.10 -20.06
CA LEU A 260 5.78 -14.17 -20.54
C LEU A 260 5.41 -14.48 -21.99
N GLY A 261 4.12 -14.69 -22.23
CA GLY A 261 3.53 -14.90 -23.55
C GLY A 261 2.67 -13.71 -24.00
N PHE A 262 2.02 -13.86 -25.15
CA PHE A 262 1.16 -12.83 -25.72
C PHE A 262 -0.12 -12.63 -24.91
N GLY A 263 -0.61 -11.38 -24.86
CA GLY A 263 -1.84 -11.01 -24.15
C GLY A 263 -1.74 -11.16 -22.63
N SER A 264 -0.52 -11.27 -22.09
CA SER A 264 -0.29 -11.48 -20.67
C SER A 264 0.29 -10.25 -20.00
N LYS A 265 0.11 -10.19 -18.68
CA LYS A 265 0.67 -9.15 -17.82
C LYS A 265 1.37 -9.80 -16.65
N VAL A 266 2.52 -9.27 -16.26
CA VAL A 266 3.34 -9.78 -15.16
C VAL A 266 3.51 -8.70 -14.10
N VAL A 267 3.22 -9.05 -12.85
CA VAL A 267 3.52 -8.21 -11.70
C VAL A 267 4.44 -8.97 -10.75
N VAL A 268 5.58 -8.38 -10.44
CA VAL A 268 6.59 -8.94 -9.53
C VAL A 268 6.59 -8.10 -8.25
N THR A 269 6.26 -8.71 -7.12
CA THR A 269 6.20 -8.02 -5.82
C THR A 269 7.29 -8.52 -4.89
N GLY A 270 7.89 -7.60 -4.14
CA GLY A 270 8.89 -7.99 -3.14
C GLY A 270 9.40 -6.84 -2.27
N ASP A 271 10.24 -7.20 -1.31
CA ASP A 271 10.92 -6.26 -0.42
C ASP A 271 12.41 -6.55 -0.41
N VAL A 272 13.21 -5.69 -1.04
CA VAL A 272 14.66 -5.88 -1.12
C VAL A 272 15.38 -5.85 0.23
N THR A 273 14.71 -5.44 1.32
CA THR A 273 15.27 -5.43 2.67
C THR A 273 15.06 -6.75 3.42
N GLN A 274 14.13 -7.61 2.97
CA GLN A 274 13.74 -8.87 3.63
C GLN A 274 14.18 -10.09 2.80
N VAL A 275 15.49 -10.22 2.55
CA VAL A 275 16.04 -11.32 1.76
C VAL A 275 16.36 -12.52 2.65
N ASP A 276 15.66 -13.62 2.41
CA ASP A 276 15.76 -14.91 3.13
C ASP A 276 16.61 -15.94 2.36
N LEU A 277 17.46 -15.48 1.44
CA LEU A 277 18.33 -16.36 0.64
C LEU A 277 19.56 -16.82 1.43
N PRO A 278 20.13 -18.00 1.13
CA PRO A 278 21.38 -18.45 1.72
C PRO A 278 22.50 -17.41 1.55
N ALA A 279 23.33 -17.28 2.58
CA ALA A 279 24.43 -16.32 2.61
C ALA A 279 25.32 -16.45 1.36
N GLY A 280 25.61 -15.31 0.73
CA GLY A 280 26.38 -15.23 -0.52
C GLY A 280 25.53 -15.27 -1.80
N THR A 281 24.23 -15.56 -1.71
CA THR A 281 23.34 -15.51 -2.88
C THR A 281 22.80 -14.10 -3.09
N THR A 282 23.02 -13.52 -4.26
CA THR A 282 22.43 -12.22 -4.62
C THR A 282 20.97 -12.39 -5.04
N SER A 283 20.09 -11.57 -4.46
CA SER A 283 18.67 -11.52 -4.81
C SER A 283 18.46 -11.12 -6.28
N GLY A 284 17.70 -11.91 -7.02
CA GLY A 284 17.28 -11.64 -8.38
C GLY A 284 16.51 -10.33 -8.50
N LEU A 285 15.68 -9.98 -7.51
CA LEU A 285 14.95 -8.71 -7.48
C LEU A 285 15.89 -7.49 -7.35
N ARG A 286 17.03 -7.62 -6.67
CA ARG A 286 18.01 -6.53 -6.61
C ARG A 286 18.70 -6.34 -7.95
N VAL A 287 19.19 -7.42 -8.56
CA VAL A 287 19.96 -7.35 -9.81
C VAL A 287 19.08 -6.98 -11.01
N VAL A 288 17.82 -7.44 -11.04
CA VAL A 288 16.93 -7.20 -12.19
C VAL A 288 16.57 -5.73 -12.39
N GLN A 289 16.62 -4.92 -11.32
CA GLN A 289 16.42 -3.48 -11.41
C GLN A 289 17.45 -2.82 -12.32
N ASP A 290 18.72 -3.21 -12.21
CA ASP A 290 19.80 -2.66 -13.04
C ASP A 290 19.77 -3.27 -14.46
N ILE A 291 19.40 -4.56 -14.57
CA ILE A 291 19.39 -5.26 -15.87
C ILE A 291 18.28 -4.76 -16.79
N LEU A 292 17.10 -4.45 -16.25
CA LEU A 292 15.93 -4.04 -17.04
C LEU A 292 15.71 -2.52 -17.02
N ASP A 293 16.66 -1.75 -16.49
CA ASP A 293 16.59 -0.29 -16.54
C ASP A 293 16.53 0.20 -17.99
N GLY A 294 15.60 1.12 -18.27
CA GLY A 294 15.38 1.68 -19.60
C GLY A 294 14.70 0.76 -20.62
N ILE A 295 14.21 -0.42 -20.24
CA ILE A 295 13.41 -1.26 -21.14
C ILE A 295 11.97 -0.72 -21.20
N ASP A 296 11.50 -0.42 -22.42
CA ASP A 296 10.12 -0.02 -22.66
C ASP A 296 9.13 -1.08 -22.16
N ASP A 297 7.97 -0.63 -21.67
CA ASP A 297 6.89 -1.52 -21.19
C ASP A 297 7.22 -2.32 -19.90
N VAL A 298 8.33 -1.95 -19.22
CA VAL A 298 8.72 -2.40 -17.89
C VAL A 298 8.76 -1.20 -16.94
N ASP A 299 8.14 -1.31 -15.76
CA ASP A 299 8.14 -0.23 -14.76
C ASP A 299 8.49 -0.72 -13.35
N PHE A 300 9.18 0.13 -12.59
CA PHE A 300 9.64 -0.13 -11.22
C PHE A 300 8.97 0.84 -10.24
N CYS A 301 7.90 0.38 -9.61
CA CYS A 301 7.14 1.13 -8.62
C CYS A 301 7.68 0.92 -7.21
N ARG A 302 8.23 1.97 -6.61
CA ARG A 302 8.74 1.95 -5.23
C ARG A 302 7.67 2.43 -4.24
N LEU A 303 7.26 1.52 -3.37
CA LEU A 303 6.44 1.80 -2.19
C LEU A 303 7.33 1.97 -0.96
N THR A 304 6.92 2.83 -0.05
CA THR A 304 7.70 3.23 1.13
C THR A 304 6.95 2.90 2.42
N SER A 305 7.57 3.17 3.58
CA SER A 305 6.91 3.04 4.88
C SER A 305 5.66 3.93 5.00
N HIS A 306 5.62 5.07 4.30
CA HIS A 306 4.45 5.96 4.25
C HIS A 306 3.24 5.34 3.51
N ASP A 307 3.49 4.31 2.71
CA ASP A 307 2.45 3.58 1.99
C ASP A 307 1.86 2.42 2.79
N VAL A 308 2.36 2.18 4.01
CA VAL A 308 1.87 1.12 4.89
C VAL A 308 0.51 1.50 5.44
N VAL A 309 -0.51 0.74 5.04
CA VAL A 309 -1.87 0.94 5.54
C VAL A 309 -2.28 -0.23 6.41
N ARG A 310 -2.25 0.01 7.72
CA ARG A 310 -2.70 -0.94 8.74
C ARG A 310 -3.73 -0.27 9.62
N HIS A 311 -4.46 -1.08 10.38
CA HIS A 311 -5.37 -0.58 11.40
C HIS A 311 -4.61 0.25 12.44
N ARG A 312 -5.20 1.35 12.93
CA ARG A 312 -4.57 2.29 13.88
C ARG A 312 -3.90 1.60 15.06
N LEU A 313 -4.62 0.66 15.69
CA LEU A 313 -4.11 -0.14 16.80
C LEU A 313 -2.83 -0.93 16.48
N VAL A 314 -2.70 -1.44 15.25
CA VAL A 314 -1.47 -2.15 14.83
C VAL A 314 -0.30 -1.18 14.77
N GLY A 315 -0.52 0.06 14.31
CA GLY A 315 0.49 1.12 14.37
C GLY A 315 0.91 1.43 15.80
N GLU A 316 -0.05 1.64 16.70
CA GLU A 316 0.19 1.90 18.13
C GLU A 316 0.99 0.76 18.79
N ILE A 317 0.68 -0.50 18.46
CA ILE A 317 1.41 -1.68 18.94
C ILE A 317 2.86 -1.67 18.42
N VAL A 318 3.07 -1.46 17.12
CA VAL A 318 4.42 -1.45 16.52
C VAL A 318 5.27 -0.32 17.13
N GLU A 319 4.69 0.85 17.36
CA GLU A 319 5.37 1.98 17.99
C GLU A 319 5.73 1.67 19.45
N ALA A 320 4.83 1.01 20.19
CA ALA A 320 5.10 0.58 21.56
C ALA A 320 6.29 -0.39 21.66
N TYR A 321 6.38 -1.37 20.76
CA TYR A 321 7.54 -2.26 20.67
C TYR A 321 8.81 -1.52 20.26
N SER A 322 8.73 -0.63 19.26
CA SER A 322 9.87 0.16 18.81
C SER A 322 10.48 1.01 19.94
N ARG A 323 9.62 1.62 20.79
CA ARG A 323 10.07 2.34 21.99
C ARG A 323 10.71 1.43 23.03
N TYR A 324 10.18 0.22 23.21
CA TYR A 324 10.75 -0.77 24.13
C TYR A 324 12.15 -1.23 23.67
N ASP A 325 12.31 -1.58 22.39
CA ASP A 325 13.57 -2.05 21.83
C ASP A 325 14.65 -0.95 21.88
N ALA A 326 14.30 0.29 21.51
CA ALA A 326 15.22 1.43 21.62
C ALA A 326 15.67 1.69 23.07
N ALA A 327 14.78 1.52 24.05
CA ALA A 327 15.12 1.65 25.47
C ALA A 327 16.07 0.52 25.94
N GLN A 328 15.89 -0.71 25.44
CA GLN A 328 16.78 -1.83 25.72
C GLN A 328 18.18 -1.63 25.11
N GLU A 329 18.26 -1.17 23.87
CA GLU A 329 19.54 -0.87 23.21
C GLU A 329 20.30 0.24 23.94
N ALA A 330 19.61 1.30 24.37
CA ALA A 330 20.22 2.38 25.16
C ALA A 330 20.72 1.89 26.53
N ALA A 331 19.98 0.99 27.19
CA ALA A 331 20.39 0.38 28.46
C ALA A 331 21.62 -0.53 28.30
N GLN A 332 21.72 -1.26 27.20
CA GLN A 332 22.86 -2.13 26.89
C GLN A 332 24.10 -1.34 26.41
N GLY A 333 23.91 -0.21 25.73
CA GLY A 333 24.99 0.69 25.30
C GLY A 333 25.74 1.36 26.46
N ASN A 334 25.06 1.66 27.56
CA ASN A 334 25.66 2.28 28.76
C ASN A 334 26.47 1.30 29.65
N GLY A 335 26.42 -0.02 29.38
CA GLY A 335 27.12 -1.03 30.17
C GLY A 335 28.58 -1.31 29.74
N ARG A 336 29.07 -0.74 28.62
CA ARG A 336 30.38 -1.08 28.04
C ARG A 336 31.52 -0.10 28.30
N SER A 337 31.31 0.97 29.06
CA SER A 337 32.38 1.91 29.44
C SER A 337 32.69 1.86 30.94
N ARG A 338 33.48 0.86 31.37
CA ARG A 338 34.44 0.97 32.50
C ARG A 338 35.24 -0.32 32.70
N VAL A 339 36.37 -0.42 32.00
CA VAL A 339 37.55 -1.11 32.54
C VAL A 339 38.73 -0.15 32.41
N PRO A 340 39.15 0.54 33.49
CA PRO A 340 40.41 1.26 33.47
C PRO A 340 41.54 0.22 33.45
N GLY A 341 42.30 0.22 32.36
CA GLY A 341 43.48 -0.63 32.23
C GLY A 341 44.47 -0.35 33.36
N ARG A 342 44.80 -1.39 34.12
CA ARG A 342 46.02 -1.43 34.94
C ARG A 342 47.22 -1.56 34.00
N ARG A 343 48.18 -0.65 34.15
CA ARG A 343 49.60 -0.82 33.78
C ARG A 343 50.45 -0.06 34.79
N PRO A 344 51.76 -0.37 34.92
CA PRO A 344 52.48 -1.55 34.42
C PRO A 344 52.59 -2.66 35.47
#